data_AF-A7NR76-F1
#
_entry.id   AF-A7NR76-F1
#
_cell.length_a   1.000
_cell.length_b   1.000
_cell.length_c   1.000
_cell.angle_alpha   90.00
_cell.angle_beta   90.00
_cell.angle_gamma   90.00
#
_symmetry.space_group_name_H-M   'P 1'
#
loop_
_entity.id
_entity.type
_entity.pdbx_description
1 polymer ?
#
loop_
_entity_poly.entity_id
_entity_poly.type
_entity_poly.pdbx_seq_one_letter_code
_entity_poly.pdbx_strand_id
1 'polypeptide(L)' 'MDDVHGWDETVVNPDHLPVHISGDYLLIEHTMHARSVYRRASDDRALHPHVSCVVYDGATYALAWIEEEG' A
#
# COMPACT_ATOMS: atom_id res chain seq x y z
N MET A 1 -5.40 -8.18 -29.21
CA MET A 1 -6.21 -8.51 -28.02
C MET A 1 -5.15 -8.66 -26.97
N ASP A 2 -4.85 -7.54 -26.33
CA ASP A 2 -3.64 -7.34 -25.55
C ASP A 2 -4.13 -7.06 -24.14
N ASP A 3 -4.25 -8.13 -23.37
CA ASP A 3 -4.42 -8.09 -21.92
C ASP A 3 -3.13 -7.55 -21.30
N VAL A 4 -2.90 -6.25 -21.47
CA VAL A 4 -1.98 -5.50 -20.63
C VAL A 4 -2.67 -5.40 -19.27
N HIS A 5 -2.46 -6.43 -18.45
CA HIS A 5 -2.62 -6.33 -17.01
C HIS A 5 -1.57 -5.34 -16.52
N GLY A 6 -1.88 -4.05 -16.63
CA GLY A 6 -1.20 -2.99 -15.94
C GLY A 6 -1.38 -3.21 -14.45
N TRP A 7 -0.52 -4.05 -13.88
CA TRP A 7 -0.12 -3.90 -12.50
C TRP A 7 0.56 -2.54 -12.45
N ASP A 8 -0.22 -1.51 -12.12
CA ASP A 8 0.34 -0.30 -11.57
C ASP A 8 0.87 -0.70 -10.19
N GLU A 9 2.03 -1.34 -10.20
CA GLU A 9 2.85 -1.52 -9.03
C GLU A 9 3.31 -0.11 -8.69
N THR A 10 2.43 0.67 -8.06
CA THR A 10 2.80 1.92 -7.44
C THR A 10 3.76 1.53 -6.31
N VAL A 11 5.02 1.30 -6.66
CA VAL A 11 6.11 1.15 -5.71
C VAL A 11 6.27 2.53 -5.11
N VAL A 12 5.48 2.79 -4.06
CA VAL A 12 5.68 3.95 -3.20
C VAL A 12 7.08 3.76 -2.65
N ASN A 13 8.06 4.49 -3.21
CA ASN A 13 9.43 4.46 -2.73
C ASN A 13 9.41 4.89 -1.25
N PRO A 14 9.57 3.96 -0.30
CA PRO A 14 9.46 4.30 1.12
C PRO A 14 10.63 5.16 1.59
N ASP A 15 11.67 5.31 0.76
CA ASP A 15 12.88 6.07 1.06
C ASP A 15 12.63 7.57 1.31
N HIS A 16 11.48 8.10 0.84
CA HIS A 16 11.13 9.51 0.95
C HIS A 16 10.00 9.84 1.92
N LEU A 17 9.30 8.82 2.47
CA LEU A 17 8.13 9.03 3.34
C LEU A 17 8.33 8.33 4.68
N PRO A 18 7.85 8.90 5.81
CA PRO A 18 7.84 8.19 7.08
C PRO A 18 6.97 6.94 6.96
N VAL A 19 7.60 5.78 7.08
CA VAL A 19 6.93 4.48 7.11
C VAL A 19 6.93 3.94 8.52
N HIS A 20 5.75 3.58 9.02
CA HIS A 20 5.57 2.99 10.34
C HIS A 20 4.86 1.65 10.24
N ILE A 21 5.45 0.59 10.80
CA ILE A 21 4.82 -0.73 10.90
C ILE A 21 4.22 -0.90 12.30
N SER A 22 2.98 -1.37 12.36
CA SER A 22 2.29 -1.74 13.59
C SER A 22 1.55 -3.06 13.40
N GLY A 23 2.18 -4.17 13.79
CA GLY A 23 1.64 -5.52 13.59
C GLY A 23 1.41 -5.83 12.11
N ASP A 24 0.16 -6.12 11.74
CA ASP A 24 -0.25 -6.36 10.35
C ASP A 24 -0.57 -5.08 9.56
N TYR A 25 -0.26 -3.90 10.09
CA TYR A 25 -0.52 -2.62 9.43
C TYR A 25 0.78 -1.89 9.07
N LEU A 26 0.75 -1.23 7.91
CA LEU A 26 1.79 -0.36 7.40
C LEU A 26 1.17 1.02 7.18
N LEU A 27 1.71 2.02 7.85
CA LEU A 27 1.31 3.41 7.73
C LEU A 27 2.35 4.15 6.90
N ILE A 28 1.90 4.89 5.89
CA ILE A 28 2.74 5.78 5.10
C ILE A 28 2.21 7.19 5.30
N GLU A 29 3.01 8.06 5.92
CA GLU A 29 2.65 9.47 6.09
C GLU A 29 3.03 10.25 4.83
N HIS A 30 2.08 10.99 4.27
CA HIS A 30 2.31 11.86 3.11
C HIS A 30 2.52 13.31 3.56
N THR A 31 3.25 14.08 2.75
CA THR A 31 3.60 15.49 3.00
C THR A 31 2.40 16.45 3.12
N MET A 32 1.18 16.00 2.82
CA MET A 32 -0.06 16.80 2.86
C MET A 32 -0.99 16.43 4.04
N HIS A 33 -0.44 15.98 5.17
CA HIS A 33 -1.24 15.54 6.34
C HIS A 33 -2.20 14.38 6.08
N ALA A 34 -2.06 13.70 4.94
CA ALA A 34 -2.75 12.46 4.65
C ALA A 34 -1.88 11.27 5.08
N ARG A 35 -2.49 10.25 5.67
CA ARG A 35 -1.82 9.00 6.02
C ARG A 35 -2.51 7.85 5.32
N SER A 36 -1.76 7.09 4.55
CA SER A 36 -2.27 5.88 3.92
C SER A 36 -2.03 4.70 4.85
N VAL A 37 -3.10 4.04 5.29
CA VAL A 37 -3.03 2.82 6.09
C VAL A 37 -3.21 1.62 5.18
N TYR A 38 -2.20 0.77 5.15
CA TYR A 38 -2.23 -0.50 4.45
C TYR A 38 -2.30 -1.64 5.47
N ARG A 39 -3.01 -2.70 5.13
CA ARG A 39 -3.04 -3.95 5.90
C ARG A 39 -2.32 -5.04 5.14
N ARG A 40 -1.52 -5.82 5.85
CA ARG A 40 -0.81 -6.98 5.32
C ARG A 40 -1.79 -7.90 4.61
N ALA A 41 -1.50 -8.18 3.35
CA ALA A 41 -2.20 -9.18 2.59
C ALA A 41 -1.66 -10.56 2.99
N SER A 42 -2.55 -11.52 3.24
CA SER A 42 -2.16 -12.92 3.30
C SER A 42 -1.73 -13.36 1.91
N ASP A 43 -0.63 -14.10 1.81
CA ASP A 43 -0.04 -14.58 0.55
C ASP A 43 -1.07 -15.30 -0.36
N ASP A 44 -2.03 -16.00 0.26
CA ASP A 44 -3.07 -16.78 -0.41
C ASP A 44 -4.27 -15.94 -0.89
N ARG A 45 -4.38 -14.68 -0.46
CA ARG A 45 -5.52 -13.83 -0.81
C ARG A 45 -5.19 -13.03 -2.05
N ALA A 46 -5.74 -13.47 -3.19
CA ALA A 46 -5.75 -12.66 -4.41
C ALA A 46 -6.28 -11.27 -4.11
N LEU A 47 -5.41 -10.27 -4.22
CA LEU A 47 -5.79 -8.87 -4.10
C LEU A 47 -6.55 -8.48 -5.35
N HIS A 48 -7.64 -7.74 -5.17
CA HIS A 48 -8.43 -7.27 -6.30
C HIS A 48 -7.55 -6.31 -7.14
N PRO A 49 -7.58 -6.39 -8.48
CA PRO A 49 -6.66 -5.62 -9.34
C PRO A 49 -6.80 -4.09 -9.21
N HIS A 50 -7.89 -3.62 -8.60
CA HIS A 50 -8.13 -2.20 -8.33
C HIS A 50 -7.72 -1.75 -6.92
N VAL A 51 -7.10 -2.62 -6.12
CA VAL A 51 -6.61 -2.26 -4.78
C VAL A 51 -5.16 -1.82 -4.89
N SER A 52 -4.87 -0.59 -4.45
CA SER A 52 -3.48 -0.12 -4.31
C SER A 52 -2.74 -1.00 -3.31
N CYS A 53 -1.58 -1.52 -3.72
CA CYS A 53 -0.77 -2.40 -2.91
C CYS A 53 0.67 -1.91 -2.88
N VAL A 54 1.37 -2.16 -1.77
CA VAL A 54 2.78 -1.84 -1.60
C VAL A 54 3.50 -3.06 -1.05
N VAL A 55 4.72 -3.30 -1.52
CA VAL A 55 5.59 -4.35 -0.98
C VAL A 55 6.59 -3.68 -0.05
N TYR A 56 6.60 -4.08 1.22
CA TYR A 56 7.51 -3.57 2.22
C TYR A 56 8.10 -4.74 3.02
N ASP A 57 9.43 -4.77 3.15
CA ASP A 57 10.16 -5.84 3.86
C ASP A 57 9.82 -7.27 3.36
N GLY A 58 9.56 -7.42 2.06
CA GLY A 58 9.17 -8.69 1.44
C GLY A 58 7.73 -9.14 1.73
N ALA A 59 6.92 -8.32 2.42
CA ALA A 59 5.50 -8.55 2.62
C ALA A 59 4.66 -7.59 1.79
N THR A 60 3.57 -8.09 1.21
CA THR A 60 2.59 -7.27 0.48
C THR A 60 1.57 -6.69 1.46
N TYR A 61 1.33 -5.39 1.34
CA TYR A 61 0.33 -4.66 2.09
C TYR A 61 -0.67 -4.02 1.11
N ALA A 62 -1.96 -4.20 1.37
CA ALA A 62 -3.05 -3.67 0.56
C ALA A 62 -3.66 -2.45 1.25
N LEU A 63 -3.99 -1.41 0.48
CA LEU A 63 -4.57 -0.18 1.00
C LEU A 63 -5.89 -0.50 1.71
N ALA A 64 -5.98 -0.11 2.97
CA ALA A 64 -7.13 -0.35 3.81
C ALA A 64 -7.99 0.92 3.93
N TRP A 65 -7.37 2.07 4.23
CA TRP A 65 -8.02 3.39 4.22
C TRP A 65 -6.98 4.51 4.20
N ILE A 66 -7.44 5.73 3.93
CA ILE A 66 -6.63 6.96 4.00
C ILE A 66 -7.22 7.82 5.12
N GLU A 67 -6.37 8.26 6.04
CA GLU A 67 -6.72 9.26 7.05
C GLU A 67 -6.29 10.63 6.53
N GLU A 68 -7.24 11.57 6.40
CA GLU A 68 -6.96 12.96 6.02
C GLU A 68 -7.22 13.83 7.27
N GLU A 69 -6.25 14.65 7.71
CA GLU A 69 -6.56 15.71 8.69
C GLU A 69 -7.39 16.80 8.02
N GLY A 70 -8.59 17.05 8.57
CA GLY A 70 -9.51 18.10 8.14
C GLY A 70 -9.33 19.43 8.87
#